data_AF-A0A7C6FXH7-F1
#
_entry.id   AF-A0A7C6FXH7-F1
#
_cell.length_a   1.000
_cell.length_b   1.000
_cell.length_c   1.000
_cell.angle_alpha   90.00
_cell.angle_beta   90.00
_cell.angle_gamma   90.00
#
_symmetry.space_group_name_H-M   'P 1'
#
loop_
_entity.id
_entity.type
_entity.pdbx_description
1 polymer ?
#
loop_
_entity_poly.entity_id
_entity_poly.type
_entity_poly.pdbx_seq_one_letter_code
_entity_poly.pdbx_strand_id
1 'polypeptide(L)'
;LSSFISADATSSTAHDELVSLKNDYSSLKMEYDNVKRDVEATNDKDLKIAYTNAEMELVKTNQAITDVESAITVGKPSEEVDKRIQVAKTQLEEAKSSLTNVRSQM
;
A
#
# COMPACT_ATOMS: atom_id res chain seq x y z
N LEU A 1 -14.99 -30.95 16.37
CA LEU A 1 -15.22 -30.48 14.98
C LEU A 1 -15.38 -28.94 14.90
N SER A 2 -14.65 -28.13 15.68
CA SER A 2 -14.86 -26.66 15.69
C SER A 2 -13.72 -25.84 15.08
N SER A 3 -12.65 -26.46 14.58
CA SER A 3 -11.46 -25.74 14.09
C SER A 3 -11.51 -25.37 12.60
N PHE A 4 -12.49 -25.88 11.85
CA PHE A 4 -12.60 -25.64 10.41
C PHE A 4 -13.43 -24.38 10.08
N ILE A 5 -14.43 -24.05 10.90
CA ILE A 5 -15.32 -22.91 10.64
C ILE A 5 -14.60 -21.56 10.86
N SER A 6 -13.61 -21.51 11.75
CA SER A 6 -12.84 -20.28 12.01
C SER A 6 -11.82 -19.97 10.93
N ALA A 7 -11.23 -20.98 10.27
CA ALA A 7 -10.19 -20.79 9.25
C ALA A 7 -10.77 -20.30 7.90
N ASP A 8 -11.99 -20.73 7.55
CA ASP A 8 -12.69 -20.23 6.35
C ASP A 8 -13.16 -18.78 6.50
N ALA A 9 -13.57 -18.38 7.71
CA ALA A 9 -13.99 -17.00 7.97
C ALA A 9 -12.80 -16.03 7.98
N THR A 10 -11.64 -16.42 8.55
CA THR A 10 -10.43 -15.59 8.53
C THR A 10 -9.80 -15.48 7.15
N SER A 11 -9.79 -16.54 6.35
CA SER A 11 -9.28 -16.47 4.96
C SER A 11 -10.16 -15.59 4.06
N SER A 12 -11.49 -15.67 4.19
CA SER A 12 -12.40 -14.77 3.47
C SER A 12 -12.17 -13.30 3.84
N THR A 13 -11.98 -13.02 5.14
CA THR A 13 -11.69 -11.66 5.62
C THR A 13 -10.34 -11.14 5.11
N ALA A 14 -9.28 -11.96 5.14
CA ALA A 14 -7.97 -11.58 4.64
C ALA A 14 -7.95 -11.31 3.13
N HIS A 15 -8.73 -12.07 2.36
CA HIS A 15 -8.92 -11.81 0.93
C HIS A 15 -9.61 -10.47 0.67
N ASP A 16 -10.69 -10.17 1.41
CA ASP A 16 -11.39 -8.88 1.28
C ASP A 16 -10.47 -7.71 1.65
N GLU A 17 -9.68 -7.83 2.71
CA GLU A 17 -8.71 -6.82 3.11
C GLU A 17 -7.60 -6.63 2.07
N LEU A 18 -7.12 -7.71 1.45
CA LEU A 18 -6.16 -7.63 0.34
C LEU A 18 -6.76 -6.91 -0.88
N VAL A 19 -8.01 -7.20 -1.23
CA VAL A 19 -8.72 -6.52 -2.33
C VAL A 19 -8.86 -5.03 -2.02
N SER A 20 -9.24 -4.68 -0.80
CA SER A 20 -9.32 -3.28 -0.35
C SER A 20 -7.97 -2.57 -0.48
N LEU A 21 -6.88 -3.19 0.00
CA LEU A 21 -5.52 -2.66 -0.12
C LEU A 21 -5.11 -2.42 -1.57
N LYS A 22 -5.40 -3.37 -2.48
CA LYS A 22 -5.10 -3.24 -3.91
C LYS A 22 -5.86 -2.09 -4.57
N ASN A 23 -7.13 -1.89 -4.20
CA ASN A 23 -7.96 -0.80 -4.70
C ASN A 23 -7.48 0.57 -4.21
N ASP A 24 -7.18 0.67 -2.92
CA ASP A 24 -6.64 1.90 -2.32
C ASP A 24 -5.26 2.25 -2.91
N TYR A 25 -4.39 1.24 -3.06
CA TYR A 25 -3.10 1.41 -3.72
C TYR A 25 -3.25 1.89 -5.16
N SER A 26 -4.16 1.29 -5.93
CA SER A 26 -4.40 1.69 -7.33
C SER A 26 -4.88 3.14 -7.42
N SER A 27 -5.78 3.54 -6.51
CA SER A 27 -6.26 4.92 -6.40
C SER A 27 -5.12 5.88 -6.06
N LEU A 28 -4.31 5.54 -5.05
CA LEU A 28 -3.16 6.32 -4.65
C LEU A 28 -2.11 6.41 -5.76
N LYS A 29 -1.86 5.33 -6.50
CA LYS A 29 -0.93 5.34 -7.63
C LYS A 29 -1.38 6.33 -8.71
N MET A 30 -2.67 6.39 -9.03
CA MET A 30 -3.18 7.38 -9.99
C MET A 30 -2.96 8.81 -9.49
N GLU A 31 -3.11 9.04 -8.19
CA GLU A 31 -2.81 10.32 -7.56
C GLU A 31 -1.32 10.70 -7.66
N TYR A 32 -0.41 9.74 -7.43
CA TYR A 32 1.03 9.92 -7.65
C TYR A 32 1.34 10.26 -9.11
N ASP A 33 0.78 9.49 -10.06
CA ASP A 33 1.00 9.70 -11.50
C ASP A 33 0.53 11.10 -11.94
N ASN A 34 -0.51 11.65 -11.33
CA ASN A 34 -0.97 13.01 -11.58
C ASN A 34 0.03 14.05 -11.02
N VAL A 35 0.39 13.93 -9.73
CA VAL A 35 1.35 14.85 -9.09
C VAL A 35 2.70 14.82 -9.78
N LYS A 36 3.13 13.66 -10.31
CA LYS A 36 4.36 13.52 -11.09
C LYS A 36 4.41 14.50 -12.25
N ARG A 37 3.32 14.61 -13.03
CA ARG A 37 3.26 15.50 -14.19
C ARG A 37 3.42 16.96 -13.76
N ASP A 38 2.77 17.34 -12.66
CA ASP A 38 2.84 18.70 -12.14
C ASP A 38 4.25 19.02 -11.63
N VAL A 39 4.86 18.11 -10.88
CA VAL A 39 6.24 18.24 -10.37
C VAL A 39 7.26 18.29 -11.51
N GLU A 40 7.12 17.44 -12.52
CA GLU A 40 8.01 17.41 -13.70
C GLU A 40 7.95 18.72 -14.51
N ALA A 41 6.78 19.36 -14.57
CA ALA A 41 6.59 20.65 -15.22
C ALA A 41 7.28 21.83 -14.50
N THR A 42 7.67 21.65 -13.24
CA THR A 42 8.42 22.66 -12.48
C THR A 42 9.93 22.60 -12.78
N ASN A 43 10.64 23.70 -12.48
CA ASN A 43 12.11 23.72 -12.42
C ASN A 43 12.65 23.51 -11.00
N ASP A 44 11.78 23.16 -10.05
CA ASP A 44 12.13 22.99 -8.65
C ASP A 44 12.79 21.62 -8.43
N LYS A 45 14.07 21.63 -8.05
CA LYS A 45 14.85 20.40 -7.80
C LYS A 45 14.47 19.75 -6.48
N ASP A 46 14.15 20.54 -5.46
CA ASP A 46 13.83 20.04 -4.13
C ASP A 46 12.47 19.36 -4.17
N LEU A 47 11.51 19.93 -4.90
CA LEU A 47 10.21 19.30 -5.15
C LEU A 47 10.33 17.97 -5.91
N LYS A 48 11.23 17.89 -6.90
CA LYS A 48 11.50 16.63 -7.63
C LYS A 48 12.12 15.55 -6.74
N ILE A 49 13.01 15.94 -5.84
CA ILE A 49 13.59 15.04 -4.84
C ILE A 49 12.51 14.58 -3.86
N ALA A 50 11.68 15.50 -3.36
CA ALA A 50 10.57 15.18 -2.46
C ALA A 50 9.60 14.19 -3.11
N TYR A 51 9.23 14.40 -4.38
CA TYR A 51 8.40 13.47 -5.13
C TYR A 51 9.07 12.09 -5.29
N THR A 52 10.37 12.05 -5.63
CA THR A 52 11.11 10.79 -5.75
C THR A 52 11.10 10.00 -4.43
N ASN A 53 11.28 10.69 -3.30
CA ASN A 53 11.21 10.07 -1.98
C ASN A 53 9.80 9.55 -1.68
N ALA A 54 8.76 10.30 -2.03
CA ALA A 54 7.38 9.84 -1.89
C ALA A 54 7.10 8.61 -2.78
N GLU A 55 7.65 8.56 -4.01
CA GLU A 55 7.49 7.44 -4.94
C GLU A 55 8.14 6.16 -4.37
N MET A 56 9.23 6.28 -3.59
CA MET A 56 9.79 5.15 -2.86
C MET A 56 8.81 4.57 -1.82
N GLU A 57 8.05 5.41 -1.11
CA GLU A 57 7.03 4.92 -0.17
C GLU A 57 5.91 4.17 -0.89
N LEU A 58 5.48 4.63 -2.07
CA LEU A 58 4.52 3.92 -2.91
C LEU A 58 5.05 2.55 -3.37
N VAL A 59 6.33 2.46 -3.73
CA VAL A 59 6.97 1.17 -4.09
C VAL A 59 6.97 0.22 -2.90
N LYS A 60 7.30 0.70 -1.70
CA LYS A 60 7.23 -0.12 -0.48
C LYS A 60 5.81 -0.58 -0.19
N THR A 61 4.79 0.25 -0.43
CA THR A 61 3.38 -0.16 -0.27
C THR A 61 3.07 -1.35 -1.19
N ASN A 62 3.49 -1.29 -2.45
CA ASN A 62 3.28 -2.38 -3.40
C ASN A 62 4.00 -3.68 -2.97
N GLN A 63 5.22 -3.56 -2.45
CA GLN A 63 5.97 -4.67 -1.89
C GLN A 63 5.20 -5.33 -0.73
N ALA A 64 4.72 -4.52 0.22
CA ALA A 64 3.96 -5.02 1.37
C ALA A 64 2.65 -5.70 0.97
N ILE A 65 1.92 -5.16 -0.02
CA ILE A 65 0.71 -5.79 -0.58
C ILE A 65 1.05 -7.13 -1.23
N THR A 66 2.15 -7.20 -1.97
CA THR A 66 2.64 -8.46 -2.59
C THR A 66 2.99 -9.49 -1.52
N ASP A 67 3.56 -9.06 -0.39
CA ASP A 67 3.90 -9.94 0.73
C ASP A 67 2.65 -10.52 1.42
N VAL A 68 1.55 -9.75 1.51
CA VAL A 68 0.23 -10.23 1.95
C VAL A 68 -0.32 -11.27 1.00
N GLU A 69 -0.34 -10.96 -0.31
CA GLU A 69 -0.83 -11.88 -1.34
C GLU A 69 -0.06 -13.20 -1.33
N SER A 70 1.27 -13.12 -1.23
CA SER A 70 2.14 -14.28 -1.11
C SER A 70 1.80 -15.10 0.14
N ALA A 71 1.63 -14.45 1.30
CA ALA A 71 1.31 -15.13 2.55
C ALA A 71 -0.03 -15.87 2.49
N ILE A 72 -1.06 -15.25 1.91
CA ILE A 72 -2.36 -15.88 1.68
C ILE A 72 -2.22 -17.05 0.72
N THR A 73 -1.54 -16.85 -0.41
CA THR A 73 -1.38 -17.86 -1.47
C THR A 73 -0.65 -19.12 -0.99
N VAL A 74 0.40 -18.95 -0.19
CA VAL A 74 1.16 -20.09 0.36
C VAL A 74 0.56 -20.65 1.66
N GLY A 75 -0.62 -20.17 2.06
CA GLY A 75 -1.34 -20.66 3.23
C GLY A 75 -0.62 -20.42 4.56
N LYS A 76 0.00 -19.24 4.74
CA LYS A 76 0.59 -18.86 6.02
C LYS A 76 -0.48 -18.83 7.13
N PRO A 77 -0.08 -19.02 8.41
CA PRO A 77 -1.00 -18.88 9.53
C PRO A 77 -1.69 -17.51 9.56
N SER A 78 -2.95 -17.47 10.01
CA SER A 78 -3.75 -16.23 10.06
C SER A 78 -3.02 -15.08 10.73
N GLU A 79 -2.36 -15.32 11.88
CA GLU A 79 -1.61 -14.29 12.61
C GLU A 79 -0.50 -13.64 11.77
N GLU A 80 0.19 -14.43 10.94
CA GLU A 80 1.23 -13.92 10.04
C GLU A 80 0.63 -13.15 8.87
N VAL A 81 -0.51 -13.60 8.35
CA VAL A 81 -1.26 -12.87 7.31
C VAL A 81 -1.75 -11.53 7.85
N ASP A 82 -2.38 -11.52 9.03
CA ASP A 82 -2.90 -10.33 9.70
C ASP A 82 -1.78 -9.32 9.96
N LYS A 83 -0.62 -9.79 10.44
CA LYS A 83 0.57 -8.94 10.63
C LYS A 83 1.02 -8.27 9.34
N ARG A 84 1.07 -9.02 8.23
CA ARG A 84 1.46 -8.45 6.92
C ARG A 84 0.42 -7.47 6.41
N ILE A 85 -0.88 -7.74 6.63
CA ILE A 85 -1.94 -6.79 6.28
C ILE A 85 -1.75 -5.48 7.04
N GLN A 86 -1.45 -5.54 8.34
CA GLN A 86 -1.18 -4.32 9.12
C GLN A 86 0.04 -3.56 8.59
N VAL A 87 1.13 -4.25 8.24
CA VAL A 87 2.30 -3.62 7.61
C VAL A 87 1.93 -2.93 6.29
N ALA A 88 1.15 -3.59 5.43
CA ALA A 88 0.70 -3.01 4.17
C ALA A 88 -0.20 -1.78 4.38
N LYS A 89 -1.10 -1.80 5.37
CA LYS A 89 -1.93 -0.65 5.76
C LYS A 89 -1.08 0.52 6.26
N THR A 90 -0.11 0.27 7.14
CA THR A 90 0.81 1.31 7.62
C THR A 90 1.58 1.93 6.46
N GLN A 91 2.14 1.11 5.58
CA GLN A 91 2.92 1.59 4.45
C GLN A 91 2.07 2.36 3.42
N LEU A 92 0.78 2.02 3.27
CA LEU A 92 -0.16 2.79 2.46
C LEU A 92 -0.39 4.19 3.05
N GLU A 93 -0.58 4.31 4.36
CA GLU A 93 -0.74 5.60 5.04
C GLU A 93 0.54 6.45 4.97
N GLU A 94 1.72 5.84 5.07
CA GLU A 94 3.00 6.53 4.87
C GLU A 94 3.14 7.08 3.46
N ALA A 95 2.73 6.33 2.43
CA ALA A 95 2.70 6.81 1.05
C ALA A 95 1.69 7.96 0.86
N LYS A 96 0.47 7.84 1.41
CA LYS A 96 -0.53 8.94 1.40
C LYS A 96 0.00 10.21 2.05
N SER A 97 0.64 10.09 3.21
CA SER A 97 1.25 11.20 3.94
C SER A 97 2.39 11.82 3.14
N SER A 98 3.26 10.99 2.55
CA SER A 98 4.37 11.46 1.73
C SER A 98 3.90 12.23 0.49
N LEU A 99 2.87 11.75 -0.20
CA LEU A 99 2.27 12.48 -1.32
C LEU A 99 1.62 13.79 -0.87
N THR A 100 0.94 13.79 0.28
CA THR A 100 0.36 15.00 0.87
C THR A 100 1.43 16.05 1.17
N ASN A 101 2.59 15.62 1.68
CA ASN A 101 3.73 16.50 1.93
C ASN A 101 4.35 17.05 0.65
N VAL A 102 4.34 16.31 -0.45
CA VAL A 102 4.78 16.84 -1.76
C VAL A 102 3.80 17.91 -2.24
N ARG A 103 2.49 17.63 -2.16
CA ARG A 103 1.44 18.57 -2.60
C ARG A 103 1.45 19.89 -1.82
N SER A 104 1.82 19.88 -0.55
CA SER A 104 1.92 21.10 0.27
C SER A 104 3.17 21.94 -0.02
N GLN A 105 4.12 21.41 -0.78
CA GLN A 105 5.31 22.12 -1.26
C GLN A 105 5.15 22.68 -2.68
N MET A 106 4.08 22.30 -3.39
CA MET A 106 3.70 22.82 -4.70
C MET A 106 3.02 24.18 -4.59
#